data_AF-A0A0M3DCU9-F1
#
_entry.id   AF-A0A0M3DCU9-F1
#
_cell.length_a   1.000
_cell.length_b   1.000
_cell.length_c   1.000
_cell.angle_alpha   90.00
_cell.angle_beta   90.00
_cell.angle_gamma   90.00
#
_symmetry.space_group_name_H-M   'P 1'
#
loop_
_entity.id
_entity.type
_entity.pdbx_description
1 polymer ?
#
loop_
_entity_poly.entity_id
_entity_poly.type
_entity_poly.pdbx_seq_one_letter_code
_entity_poly.pdbx_strand_id
1 'polypeptide(L)'
;MGQLSYAGESQIVEIDDATLAHLRLVTVTKLRRGESFPLTLRTSRSGTETLWMHASIPVRFAVAEEIELQRPLLVKMMAAASSAHGLDLTDMELAPLLSPAPAMHAVA
;
A
#
# COMPACT_ATOMS: atom_id res chain seq x y z
N MET A 1 -4.88 -11.72 -3.54
CA MET A 1 -3.59 -11.01 -3.60
C MET A 1 -3.58 -10.17 -4.85
N GLY A 2 -3.37 -8.88 -4.72
CA GLY A 2 -3.27 -7.93 -5.82
C GLY A 2 -1.82 -7.61 -6.18
N GLN A 3 -1.64 -6.81 -7.23
CA GLN A 3 -0.33 -6.47 -7.78
C GLN A 3 -0.15 -4.95 -7.88
N LEU A 4 0.97 -4.46 -7.35
CA LEU A 4 1.50 -3.13 -7.60
C LEU A 4 2.61 -3.23 -8.64
N SER A 5 2.50 -2.47 -9.72
CA SER A 5 3.58 -2.27 -10.70
C SER A 5 4.04 -0.83 -10.67
N TYR A 6 5.36 -0.63 -10.62
CA TYR A 6 5.98 0.70 -10.59
C TYR A 6 7.15 0.78 -11.56
N ALA A 7 7.20 1.85 -12.37
CA ALA A 7 8.23 2.04 -13.41
C ALA A 7 8.30 0.91 -14.48
N GLY A 8 7.20 0.16 -14.66
CA GLY A 8 7.06 -0.86 -15.71
C GLY A 8 6.62 -2.24 -15.20
N GLU A 9 6.38 -3.18 -16.13
CA GLU A 9 5.85 -4.51 -15.82
C GLU A 9 6.91 -5.49 -15.25
N SER A 10 8.19 -5.11 -15.24
CA SER A 10 9.27 -5.92 -14.66
C SER A 10 9.40 -5.78 -13.14
N GLN A 11 8.73 -4.80 -12.54
CA GLN A 11 8.74 -4.53 -11.10
C GLN A 11 7.33 -4.67 -10.55
N ILE A 12 6.90 -5.93 -10.38
CA ILE A 12 5.62 -6.29 -9.78
C ILE A 12 5.87 -6.70 -8.33
N VAL A 13 5.09 -6.13 -7.42
CA VAL A 13 5.06 -6.52 -6.01
C VAL A 13 3.66 -6.99 -5.65
N GLU A 14 3.59 -8.17 -5.04
CA GLU A 14 2.34 -8.75 -4.54
C GLU A 14 2.00 -8.12 -3.18
N ILE A 15 0.75 -7.68 -3.05
CA ILE A 15 0.23 -7.04 -1.84
C ILE A 15 -1.18 -7.60 -1.60
N ASP A 16 -1.56 -7.78 -0.34
CA ASP A 16 -2.95 -8.13 0.00
C ASP A 16 -3.94 -7.13 -0.63
N ASP A 17 -5.07 -7.62 -1.16
CA ASP A 17 -6.02 -6.78 -1.89
C ASP A 17 -6.59 -5.67 -1.02
N ALA A 18 -6.80 -5.92 0.28
CA ALA A 18 -7.29 -4.90 1.18
C ALA A 18 -6.25 -3.81 1.38
N THR A 19 -5.00 -4.18 1.65
CA THR A 19 -3.90 -3.21 1.74
C THR A 19 -3.74 -2.42 0.43
N LEU A 20 -3.77 -3.12 -0.71
CA LEU A 20 -3.57 -2.52 -2.03
C LEU A 20 -4.68 -1.53 -2.39
N ALA A 21 -5.94 -1.83 -2.05
CA ALA A 21 -7.07 -0.93 -2.28
C ALA A 21 -6.92 0.40 -1.51
N HIS A 22 -6.48 0.35 -0.26
CA HIS A 22 -6.21 1.55 0.55
C HIS A 22 -4.99 2.30 0.01
N LEU A 23 -3.91 1.59 -0.30
CA LEU A 23 -2.69 2.16 -0.88
C LEU A 23 -3.00 2.87 -2.20
N ARG A 24 -3.85 2.29 -3.06
CA ARG A 24 -4.30 2.91 -4.31
C ARG A 24 -4.94 4.27 -4.05
N LEU A 25 -5.88 4.38 -3.12
CA LEU A 25 -6.57 5.63 -2.84
C LEU A 25 -5.61 6.69 -2.28
N VAL A 26 -4.75 6.32 -1.33
CA VAL A 26 -3.74 7.25 -0.75
C VAL A 26 -2.80 7.74 -1.85
N THR A 27 -2.25 6.82 -2.65
CA THR A 27 -1.30 7.15 -3.71
C THR A 27 -1.93 8.07 -4.75
N VAL A 28 -3.12 7.73 -5.26
CA VAL A 28 -3.83 8.57 -6.26
C VAL A 28 -4.13 9.95 -5.69
N THR A 29 -4.56 10.03 -4.43
CA THR A 29 -4.87 11.32 -3.79
C THR A 29 -3.64 12.22 -3.70
N LYS A 30 -2.50 11.69 -3.26
CA LYS A 30 -1.25 12.44 -3.13
C LYS A 30 -0.67 12.83 -4.49
N LEU A 31 -0.58 11.89 -5.42
CA LEU A 31 -0.01 12.16 -6.75
C LEU A 31 -0.85 13.17 -7.55
N ARG A 32 -2.19 13.18 -7.41
CA ARG A 32 -3.05 14.23 -8.01
C ARG A 32 -2.80 15.63 -7.44
N ARG A 33 -2.23 15.73 -6.24
CA ARG A 33 -1.82 17.00 -5.61
C ARG A 33 -0.36 17.36 -5.90
N GLY A 34 0.35 16.55 -6.69
CA GLY A 34 1.79 16.70 -6.89
C GLY A 34 2.63 16.32 -5.66
N GLU A 35 2.03 15.66 -4.67
CA GLU A 35 2.70 15.26 -3.44
C GLU A 35 3.38 13.90 -3.66
N SER A 36 4.68 13.93 -3.92
CA SER A 36 5.49 12.71 -4.00
C SER A 36 5.86 12.23 -2.62
N PHE A 37 6.04 10.92 -2.46
CA PHE A 37 6.33 10.33 -1.16
C PHE A 37 7.10 9.01 -1.28
N PRO A 38 7.90 8.63 -0.26
CA PRO A 38 8.48 7.29 -0.19
C PRO A 38 7.42 6.27 0.24
N LEU A 39 7.40 5.12 -0.42
CA LEU A 39 6.63 3.93 -0.04
C LEU A 39 7.60 2.80 0.29
N THR A 40 7.63 2.36 1.55
CA THR A 40 8.45 1.22 1.99
C THR A 40 7.59 -0.02 2.12
N LEU A 41 8.04 -1.14 1.55
CA LEU A 41 7.32 -2.41 1.57
C LEU A 41 8.27 -3.60 1.46
N ARG A 42 7.80 -4.78 1.88
CA ARG A 42 8.53 -6.03 1.69
C ARG A 42 8.24 -6.62 0.32
N THR A 43 9.28 -7.02 -0.39
CA THR A 43 9.24 -7.71 -1.68
C THR A 43 9.80 -9.13 -1.53
N SER A 44 9.38 -10.01 -2.43
CA SER A 44 9.88 -11.40 -2.48
C SER A 44 11.33 -11.51 -2.97
N ARG A 45 11.85 -10.49 -3.66
CA ARG A 45 13.15 -10.55 -4.35
C ARG A 45 14.31 -10.02 -3.52
N SER A 46 14.07 -9.04 -2.66
CA SER A 46 15.13 -8.16 -2.11
C SER A 46 14.88 -7.76 -0.65
N GLY A 47 13.85 -8.32 0.00
CA GLY A 47 13.51 -7.97 1.37
C GLY A 47 12.73 -6.66 1.43
N THR A 48 13.16 -5.70 2.23
CA THR A 48 12.47 -4.41 2.34
C THR A 48 13.02 -3.43 1.29
N GLU A 49 12.15 -2.86 0.48
CA GLU A 49 12.48 -1.84 -0.51
C GLU A 49 11.69 -0.55 -0.25
N THR A 50 12.25 0.58 -0.66
CA THR A 50 11.56 1.88 -0.67
C THR A 50 11.42 2.38 -2.10
N LEU A 51 10.19 2.51 -2.57
CA LEU A 51 9.82 3.09 -3.85
C LEU A 51 9.58 4.59 -3.69
N TRP A 52 10.22 5.41 -4.51
CA TRP A 52 9.91 6.84 -4.58
C TRP A 52 8.69 7.06 -5.47
N MET A 53 7.51 7.32 -4.91
CA MET A 53 6.26 7.48 -5.66
C MET A 53 6.13 8.90 -6.21
N HIS A 54 6.10 9.05 -7.53
CA HIS A 54 6.00 10.34 -8.22
C HIS A 54 5.04 10.28 -9.42
N ALA A 55 4.30 11.36 -9.70
CA ALA A 55 3.24 11.39 -10.71
C ALA A 55 3.74 11.23 -12.17
N SER A 56 5.04 11.43 -12.40
CA SER A 56 5.68 11.23 -13.72
C SER A 56 6.12 9.79 -13.98
N ILE A 57 5.99 8.89 -13.00
CA ILE A 57 6.40 7.49 -13.13
C ILE A 57 5.11 6.65 -13.20
N PRO A 58 4.96 5.80 -14.23
CA PRO A 58 3.80 4.93 -14.34
C PRO A 58 3.65 4.03 -13.11
N VAL A 59 2.46 4.03 -12.54
CA VAL A 59 2.04 3.12 -11.47
C VAL A 59 0.75 2.43 -11.87
N ARG A 60 0.68 1.12 -11.65
CA ARG A 60 -0.52 0.31 -11.90
C ARG A 60 -0.89 -0.45 -10.63
N PHE A 61 -2.19 -0.43 -10.32
CA PHE A 61 -2.78 -1.19 -9.22
C PHE A 61 -3.76 -2.20 -9.83
N ALA A 62 -3.45 -3.49 -9.72
CA ALA A 62 -4.37 -4.56 -10.08
C ALA A 62 -4.89 -5.20 -8.80
N VAL A 63 -6.12 -4.85 -8.42
CA VAL A 63 -6.83 -5.41 -7.25
C VAL A 63 -7.77 -6.49 -7.78
N ALA A 64 -7.74 -7.69 -7.20
CA ALA A 64 -8.52 -8.83 -7.68
C ALA A 64 -10.01 -8.73 -7.33
N GLU A 65 -10.31 -8.14 -6.18
CA GLU A 65 -11.66 -8.05 -5.61
C GLU A 65 -12.00 -6.60 -5.25
N GLU A 66 -13.28 -6.27 -5.18
CA GLU A 66 -13.71 -4.97 -4.67
C GLU A 66 -13.65 -4.98 -3.14
N ILE A 67 -12.82 -4.09 -2.58
CA ILE A 67 -12.62 -3.98 -1.13
C ILE A 67 -13.30 -2.73 -0.59
N GLU A 68 -14.08 -2.90 0.48
CA GLU A 68 -14.60 -1.78 1.26
C GLU A 68 -13.47 -1.05 2.00
N LEU A 69 -13.35 0.26 1.74
CA LEU A 69 -12.28 1.07 2.31
C LEU A 69 -12.59 1.52 3.73
N GLN A 70 -11.66 1.24 4.64
CA GLN A 70 -11.73 1.62 6.03
C GLN A 70 -11.17 3.02 6.23
N ARG A 71 -12.06 3.96 6.54
CA ARG A 71 -11.69 5.37 6.79
C ARG A 71 -10.58 5.54 7.86
N PRO A 72 -10.60 4.85 9.01
CA PRO A 72 -9.54 5.01 10.00
C PRO A 72 -8.15 4.66 9.48
N LEU A 73 -8.05 3.60 8.66
CA LEU A 73 -6.81 3.18 8.04
C LEU A 73 -6.32 4.18 7.00
N LEU A 74 -7.22 4.69 6.15
CA LEU A 74 -6.89 5.74 5.17
C LEU A 74 -6.29 6.99 5.82
N VAL A 75 -6.86 7.42 6.96
CA VAL A 75 -6.34 8.57 7.71
C VAL A 75 -4.92 8.31 8.20
N LYS A 76 -4.66 7.14 8.77
CA LYS A 76 -3.32 6.75 9.24
C LYS A 76 -2.31 6.65 8.09
N MET A 77 -2.67 5.97 7.00
CA MET A 77 -1.81 5.84 5.83
C MET A 77 -1.52 7.20 5.17
N MET A 78 -2.51 8.10 5.10
CA MET A 78 -2.32 9.44 4.57
C MET A 78 -1.37 10.28 5.45
N ALA A 79 -1.51 10.18 6.77
CA ALA A 79 -0.62 10.85 7.72
C ALA A 79 0.81 10.32 7.60
N ALA A 80 0.99 8.99 7.57
CA ALA A 80 2.30 8.35 7.38
C ALA A 80 2.96 8.77 6.05
N ALA A 81 2.21 8.70 4.95
CA ALA A 81 2.68 9.10 3.61
C ALA A 81 3.06 10.60 3.52
N SER A 82 2.62 11.43 4.46
CA SER A 82 2.94 12.86 4.52
C SER A 82 4.08 13.16 5.51
N SER A 83 4.63 12.14 6.17
CA SER A 83 5.74 12.24 7.10
C SER A 83 7.10 12.19 6.39
N ALA A 84 8.17 12.56 7.10
CA ALA A 84 9.54 12.50 6.57
C ALA A 84 10.00 11.08 6.19
N HIS A 85 9.49 10.05 6.89
CA HIS A 85 9.83 8.65 6.62
C HIS A 85 8.97 8.02 5.51
N GLY A 86 7.90 8.71 5.08
CA GLY A 86 6.97 8.21 4.09
C GLY A 86 6.00 7.15 4.63
N LEU A 87 5.35 6.44 3.71
CA LEU A 87 4.43 5.36 4.02
C LEU A 87 5.20 4.04 4.12
N ASP A 88 5.42 3.55 5.33
CA ASP A 88 6.07 2.26 5.56
C ASP A 88 5.04 1.18 5.92
N LEU A 89 4.81 0.24 4.99
CA LEU A 89 3.89 -0.89 5.19
C LEU A 89 4.48 -1.98 6.10
N THR A 90 5.77 -1.89 6.45
CA THR A 90 6.46 -2.80 7.36
C THR A 90 6.55 -2.27 8.79
N ASP A 91 6.12 -1.01 9.00
CA ASP A 91 6.11 -0.37 10.31
C ASP A 91 5.27 -1.16 11.33
N MET A 92 5.76 -1.28 12.56
CA MET A 92 5.15 -2.11 13.60
C MET A 92 3.78 -1.61 14.06
N GLU A 93 3.47 -0.31 13.94
CA GLU A 93 2.17 0.24 14.30
C GLU A 93 1.17 0.15 13.15
N LEU A 94 1.66 0.27 11.91
CA LEU A 94 0.81 0.22 10.71
C LEU A 94 0.53 -1.22 10.24
N ALA A 95 1.55 -2.08 10.20
CA ALA A 95 1.44 -3.44 9.66
C ALA A 95 0.31 -4.29 10.27
N PRO A 96 0.03 -4.25 11.59
CA PRO A 96 -1.08 -5.00 12.18
C PRO A 96 -2.47 -4.57 11.67
N LEU A 97 -2.59 -3.36 11.13
CA LEU A 97 -3.85 -2.82 10.60
C LEU A 97 -4.08 -3.16 9.12
N LEU A 98 -3.03 -3.61 8.43
CA LEU A 98 -3.01 -3.92 7.01
C LEU A 98 -3.43 -5.37 6.71
N SER A 99 -3.26 -6.26 7.68
CA SER A 99 -3.73 -7.64 7.59
C SER A 99 -5.23 -7.71 7.86
N PRO A 100 -6.02 -8.50 7.10
CA PRO A 100 -7.35 -8.86 7.55
C PRO A 100 -7.21 -9.60 8.89
N ALA A 101 -8.00 -9.20 9.89
CA ALA A 101 -8.09 -9.95 11.14
C ALA A 101 -8.33 -11.43 10.79
N PRO A 102 -7.65 -12.39 11.46
CA PRO A 102 -7.95 -13.79 11.21
C PRO A 102 -9.45 -13.96 11.47
N ALA A 103 -10.19 -14.39 10.44
CA ALA A 103 -11.56 -14.81 10.62
C ALA A 103 -11.53 -15.87 11.72
N MET A 104 -12.01 -15.50 12.92
CA MET A 104 -12.22 -16.43 14.02
C MET A 104 -13.19 -17.48 13.49
N HIS A 105 -12.65 -18.56 12.93
CA HIS A 105 -13.36 -19.81 12.80
C HIS A 105 -13.60 -20.25 14.25
N ALA A 106 -14.78 -19.91 14.76
CA ALA A 106 -15.30 -20.53 15.96
C ALA A 106 -15.31 -22.04 15.68
N VAL A 107 -14.38 -22.75 16.32
CA VAL A 107 -14.40 -24.20 16.38
C VAL A 107 -15.63 -24.56 17.22
N ALA A 108 -16.63 -25.15 16.56
CA ALA A 108 -17.79 -25.76 17.20
C ALA A 108 -17.41 -27.07 17.90
#